data_AF-A0A6I5N7H0-F1
#
_entry.id   AF-A0A6I5N7H0-F1
#
_cell.length_a   1.000
_cell.length_b   1.000
_cell.length_c   1.000
_cell.angle_alpha   90.00
_cell.angle_beta   90.00
_cell.angle_gamma   90.00
#
_symmetry.space_group_name_H-M   'P 1'
#
loop_
_entity.id
_entity.type
_entity.pdbx_description
1 polymer ?
#
loop_
_entity_poly.entity_id
_entity_poly.type
_entity_poly.pdbx_seq_one_letter_code
_entity_poly.pdbx_strand_id
1 'polypeptide(L)'
;MTQPKRPRARSAAARPQLPPLEAAETVSLRHEVNPAIALNLLGEIQQSVIRYQQELRQLVKQIRSVYAEGPVINGWLESSKPQPAARQSEAALFRHADADDLMNYLQQLESSPDLSLAADTGYQLCMIDQSGQIQSRPCPAEQVPAVSVAIARYQQIHQVVTRKQQLEQQLARLIEALTQLKEQPR
;
A
#
# COMPACT_ATOMS: atom_id res chain seq x y z
N MET A 1 -2.98 54.59 -102.15
CA MET A 1 -3.63 53.60 -101.27
C MET A 1 -2.54 53.04 -100.37
N THR A 2 -2.43 53.59 -99.16
CA THR A 2 -1.25 53.38 -98.29
C THR A 2 -1.78 53.16 -96.88
N GLN A 3 -1.68 51.92 -96.37
CA GLN A 3 -1.90 51.63 -94.95
C GLN A 3 -0.57 51.21 -94.31
N PRO A 4 -0.16 51.85 -93.21
CA PRO A 4 0.93 51.37 -92.38
C PRO A 4 0.40 50.41 -91.29
N LYS A 5 0.96 49.19 -91.25
CA LYS A 5 0.81 48.25 -90.12
C LYS A 5 1.70 48.70 -88.95
N ARG A 6 1.10 48.91 -87.77
CA ARG A 6 1.72 49.06 -86.45
C ARG A 6 0.87 48.25 -85.43
N PRO A 7 1.34 47.98 -84.19
CA PRO A 7 2.22 46.87 -83.83
C PRO A 7 1.55 45.92 -82.79
N ARG A 8 2.31 44.88 -82.41
CA ARG A 8 2.01 43.86 -81.38
C ARG A 8 1.37 44.41 -80.10
N ALA A 9 0.23 43.84 -79.71
CA ALA A 9 -0.27 43.86 -78.33
C ALA A 9 0.31 42.67 -77.55
N ARG A 10 0.76 42.97 -76.33
CA ARG A 10 1.46 42.13 -75.36
C ARG A 10 0.70 40.85 -75.00
N SER A 11 1.40 39.73 -74.94
CA SER A 11 0.96 38.49 -74.30
C SER A 11 0.80 38.73 -72.79
N ALA A 12 -0.45 38.85 -72.33
CA ALA A 12 -0.76 38.83 -70.91
C ALA A 12 -0.53 37.40 -70.37
N ALA A 13 0.29 37.31 -69.32
CA ALA A 13 0.71 36.08 -68.68
C ALA A 13 -0.47 35.16 -68.30
N ALA A 14 -0.31 33.87 -68.58
CA ALA A 14 -1.19 32.81 -68.13
C ALA A 14 -1.26 32.81 -66.60
N ARG A 15 -2.41 33.22 -66.05
CA ARG A 15 -2.73 32.99 -64.64
C ARG A 15 -3.27 31.56 -64.50
N PRO A 16 -2.74 30.73 -63.60
CA PRO A 16 -3.32 29.43 -63.34
C PRO A 16 -4.71 29.64 -62.74
N GLN A 17 -5.73 29.08 -63.39
CA GLN A 17 -7.10 29.13 -62.89
C GLN A 17 -7.25 28.01 -61.85
N LEU A 18 -7.48 28.41 -60.60
CA LEU A 18 -7.85 27.49 -59.52
C LEU A 18 -9.26 26.94 -59.78
N PRO A 19 -9.50 25.63 -59.53
CA PRO A 19 -10.82 25.06 -59.69
C PRO A 19 -11.82 25.77 -58.75
N PRO A 20 -13.08 25.92 -59.18
CA PRO A 20 -14.10 26.56 -58.36
C PRO A 20 -14.27 25.76 -57.07
N LEU A 21 -14.09 26.44 -55.94
CA LEU A 21 -14.51 25.93 -54.64
C LEU A 21 -16.03 25.89 -54.66
N GLU A 22 -16.62 24.73 -55.00
CA GLU A 22 -17.95 24.43 -54.49
C GLU A 22 -17.89 24.65 -52.99
N ALA A 23 -18.81 25.46 -52.46
CA ALA A 23 -18.84 25.84 -51.08
C ALA A 23 -18.77 24.56 -50.25
N ALA A 24 -17.57 24.26 -49.76
CA ALA A 24 -17.35 23.14 -48.88
C ALA A 24 -18.30 23.39 -47.72
N GLU A 25 -19.36 22.59 -47.65
CA GLU A 25 -20.11 22.41 -46.42
C GLU A 25 -19.03 22.24 -45.38
N THR A 26 -18.92 23.23 -44.50
CA THR A 26 -17.83 23.29 -43.55
C THR A 26 -17.98 22.05 -42.71
N VAL A 27 -17.25 20.99 -43.07
CA VAL A 27 -17.14 19.78 -42.27
C VAL A 27 -16.45 20.27 -41.03
N SER A 28 -17.29 20.64 -40.06
CA SER A 28 -16.90 21.07 -38.75
C SER A 28 -16.27 19.84 -38.11
N LEU A 29 -14.98 19.62 -38.37
CA LEU A 29 -14.10 18.70 -37.65
C LEU A 29 -13.88 19.17 -36.20
N ARG A 30 -14.81 19.96 -35.66
CA ARG A 30 -14.92 20.13 -34.22
C ARG A 30 -15.31 18.76 -33.72
N HIS A 31 -14.52 18.20 -32.83
CA HIS A 31 -14.97 17.12 -31.97
C HIS A 31 -16.24 17.61 -31.25
N GLU A 32 -17.40 17.43 -31.88
CA GLU A 32 -18.67 17.37 -31.19
C GLU A 32 -18.56 16.09 -30.37
N VAL A 33 -17.93 16.21 -29.20
CA VAL A 33 -17.83 15.13 -28.23
C VAL A 33 -19.26 14.68 -28.01
N ASN A 34 -19.57 13.47 -28.49
CA ASN A 34 -20.91 12.94 -28.43
C ASN A 34 -21.37 12.99 -26.97
N PRO A 35 -22.42 13.76 -26.63
CA PRO A 35 -22.86 13.91 -25.25
C PRO A 35 -23.27 12.56 -24.62
N ALA A 36 -23.62 11.57 -25.44
CA ALA A 36 -23.87 10.21 -24.98
C ALA A 36 -22.63 9.59 -24.31
N ILE A 37 -21.42 9.87 -24.81
CA ILE A 37 -20.17 9.33 -24.23
C ILE A 37 -19.96 9.91 -22.82
N ALA A 38 -20.16 11.23 -22.65
CA ALA A 38 -20.03 11.87 -21.35
C ALA A 38 -21.07 11.37 -20.34
N LEU A 39 -22.33 11.19 -20.76
CA LEU A 39 -23.40 10.66 -19.92
C LEU A 39 -23.15 9.19 -19.52
N ASN A 40 -22.67 8.36 -20.46
CA ASN A 40 -22.29 6.98 -20.16
C ASN A 40 -21.17 6.93 -19.13
N LEU A 41 -20.14 7.75 -19.28
CA LEU A 41 -19.01 7.82 -18.35
C LEU A 41 -19.44 8.30 -16.96
N LEU A 42 -20.35 9.28 -16.87
CA LEU A 42 -20.94 9.67 -15.58
C LEU A 42 -21.75 8.53 -14.96
N GLY A 43 -22.46 7.74 -15.76
CA GLY A 43 -23.15 6.52 -15.32
C GLY A 43 -22.20 5.46 -14.77
N GLU A 44 -21.07 5.23 -15.43
CA GLU A 44 -20.01 4.32 -14.97
C GLU A 44 -19.37 4.80 -13.66
N ILE A 45 -19.11 6.10 -13.54
CA ILE A 45 -18.62 6.71 -12.30
C ILE A 45 -19.64 6.52 -11.18
N GLN A 46 -20.94 6.77 -11.44
CA GLN A 46 -22.00 6.56 -10.46
C GLN A 46 -22.03 5.10 -9.97
N GLN A 47 -21.98 4.13 -10.89
CA GLN A 47 -21.94 2.71 -10.54
C GLN A 47 -20.71 2.37 -9.69
N SER A 48 -19.55 2.93 -10.04
CA SER A 48 -18.31 2.75 -9.29
C SER A 48 -18.41 3.32 -7.87
N VAL A 49 -19.02 4.50 -7.69
CA VAL A 49 -19.25 5.11 -6.38
C VAL A 49 -20.20 4.26 -5.53
N ILE A 50 -21.28 3.74 -6.10
CA ILE A 50 -22.21 2.84 -5.41
C ILE A 50 -21.47 1.59 -4.93
N ARG A 51 -20.62 1.00 -5.79
CA ARG A 51 -19.79 -0.15 -5.43
C ARG A 51 -18.83 0.17 -4.29
N TYR A 52 -18.09 1.29 -4.36
CA TYR A 52 -17.20 1.70 -3.28
C TYR A 52 -17.95 1.92 -1.95
N GLN A 53 -19.15 2.50 -1.98
CA GLN A 53 -19.98 2.65 -0.79
C GLN A 53 -20.43 1.30 -0.20
N GLN A 54 -20.72 0.30 -1.05
CA GLN A 54 -21.02 -1.06 -0.60
C GLN A 54 -19.79 -1.72 0.02
N GLU A 55 -18.63 -1.62 -0.65
CA GLU A 55 -17.35 -2.14 -0.15
C GLU A 55 -16.98 -1.51 1.20
N LEU A 56 -17.12 -0.19 1.36
CA LEU A 56 -16.88 0.49 2.64
C LEU A 56 -17.78 -0.05 3.76
N ARG A 57 -19.07 -0.27 3.48
CA ARG A 57 -19.99 -0.88 4.44
C ARG A 57 -19.57 -2.31 4.81
N GLN A 58 -19.07 -3.08 3.87
CA GLN A 58 -18.55 -4.43 4.12
C GLN A 58 -17.28 -4.40 4.97
N LEU A 59 -16.32 -3.52 4.66
CA LEU A 59 -15.08 -3.37 5.44
C LEU A 59 -15.39 -2.97 6.89
N VAL A 60 -16.32 -2.04 7.12
CA VAL A 60 -16.74 -1.67 8.50
C VAL A 60 -17.34 -2.87 9.25
N LYS A 61 -18.13 -3.71 8.58
CA LYS A 61 -18.66 -4.95 9.18
C LYS A 61 -17.54 -5.93 9.51
N GLN A 62 -16.56 -6.10 8.62
CA GLN A 62 -15.39 -6.95 8.85
C GLN A 62 -14.55 -6.46 10.03
N ILE A 63 -14.32 -5.15 10.16
CA ILE A 63 -13.61 -4.60 11.33
C ILE A 63 -14.35 -5.01 12.62
N ARG A 64 -15.67 -4.83 12.66
CA ARG A 64 -16.49 -5.20 13.84
C ARG A 64 -16.45 -6.69 14.13
N SER A 65 -16.45 -7.55 13.11
CA SER A 65 -16.39 -9.00 13.32
C SER A 65 -15.05 -9.42 13.92
N VAL A 66 -13.92 -8.88 13.43
CA VAL A 66 -12.60 -9.22 13.98
C VAL A 66 -12.47 -8.76 15.44
N TYR A 67 -13.03 -7.60 15.80
CA TYR A 67 -13.08 -7.18 17.21
C TYR A 67 -13.97 -8.07 18.09
N ALA A 68 -15.00 -8.71 17.52
CA ALA A 68 -15.86 -9.64 18.26
C ALA A 68 -15.18 -11.00 18.55
N GLU A 69 -14.15 -11.37 17.79
CA GLU A 69 -13.42 -12.63 17.95
C GLU A 69 -12.48 -12.64 19.16
N GLY A 70 -12.13 -11.47 19.70
CA GLY A 70 -11.42 -11.33 20.99
C GLY A 70 -10.28 -10.30 20.97
N PRO A 71 -9.27 -10.44 21.86
CA PRO A 71 -8.24 -9.43 22.04
C PRO A 71 -7.33 -9.32 20.83
N VAL A 72 -6.81 -8.10 20.63
CA VAL A 72 -5.89 -7.73 19.55
C VAL A 72 -4.63 -7.14 20.18
N ILE A 73 -3.46 -7.60 19.72
CA ILE A 73 -2.17 -7.19 20.28
C ILE A 73 -1.32 -6.60 19.17
N ASN A 74 -0.86 -5.35 19.35
CA ASN A 74 0.12 -4.73 18.47
C ASN A 74 1.53 -5.07 18.95
N GLY A 75 2.10 -6.16 18.45
CA GLY A 75 3.45 -6.58 18.82
C GLY A 75 3.96 -7.73 17.95
N TRP A 76 5.17 -8.18 18.25
CA TRP A 76 5.77 -9.37 17.66
C TRP A 76 6.35 -10.26 18.75
N LEU A 77 6.45 -11.55 18.46
CA LEU A 77 7.10 -12.52 19.33
C LEU A 77 8.55 -12.69 18.90
N GLU A 78 9.46 -12.56 19.84
CA GLU A 78 10.88 -12.80 19.65
C GLU A 78 11.30 -14.02 20.46
N SER A 79 12.12 -14.90 19.87
CA SER A 79 12.73 -15.99 20.61
C SER A 79 13.87 -15.40 21.44
N SER A 80 13.81 -15.56 22.77
CA SER A 80 14.95 -15.25 23.62
C SER A 80 16.13 -16.07 23.13
N LYS A 81 17.23 -15.42 22.79
CA LYS A 81 18.50 -16.11 22.58
C LYS A 81 19.20 -16.16 23.94
N PRO A 82 19.66 -17.33 24.40
CA PRO A 82 20.54 -17.40 25.56
C PRO A 82 21.75 -16.48 25.32
N GLN A 83 21.97 -15.60 26.27
CA GLN A 83 22.90 -14.48 26.18
C GLN A 83 24.33 -15.00 25.94
N PRO A 84 25.05 -14.50 24.91
CA PRO A 84 26.35 -15.04 24.50
C PRO A 84 27.47 -14.86 25.53
N ALA A 85 27.30 -14.00 26.54
CA ALA A 85 28.31 -13.76 27.57
C ALA A 85 28.57 -15.00 28.45
N ALA A 86 27.53 -15.74 28.83
CA ALA A 86 27.69 -17.00 29.58
C ALA A 86 28.39 -18.07 28.72
N ARG A 87 27.99 -18.18 27.44
CA ARG A 87 28.54 -19.15 26.49
C ARG A 87 30.02 -18.93 26.15
N GLN A 88 30.53 -17.70 26.19
CA GLN A 88 31.95 -17.45 25.93
C GLN A 88 32.83 -17.88 27.10
N SER A 89 32.38 -17.62 28.33
CA SER A 89 33.04 -18.07 29.56
C SER A 89 32.97 -19.59 29.71
N GLU A 90 31.82 -20.19 29.41
CA GLU A 90 31.63 -21.64 29.34
C GLU A 90 32.49 -22.27 28.24
N ALA A 91 32.51 -21.71 27.02
CA ALA A 91 33.33 -22.25 25.94
C ALA A 91 34.83 -22.15 26.22
N ALA A 92 35.29 -21.14 26.96
CA ALA A 92 36.67 -21.05 27.43
C ALA A 92 36.96 -22.10 28.51
N LEU A 93 36.04 -22.30 29.47
CA LEU A 93 36.11 -23.39 30.45
C LEU A 93 36.17 -24.76 29.74
N PHE A 94 35.26 -25.08 28.83
CA PHE A 94 35.25 -26.37 28.13
C PHE A 94 36.47 -26.60 27.22
N ARG A 95 37.21 -25.55 26.83
CA ARG A 95 38.41 -25.66 25.97
C ARG A 95 39.72 -25.71 26.75
N HIS A 96 39.75 -25.20 27.98
CA HIS A 96 40.98 -24.98 28.73
C HIS A 96 40.94 -25.43 30.20
N ALA A 97 39.80 -25.91 30.71
CA ALA A 97 39.67 -26.35 32.10
C ALA A 97 40.25 -27.75 32.32
N ASP A 98 40.84 -27.94 33.50
CA ASP A 98 41.30 -29.24 33.97
C ASP A 98 40.12 -30.10 34.48
N ALA A 99 40.35 -31.39 34.68
CA ALA A 99 39.31 -32.34 35.08
C ALA A 99 38.61 -31.96 36.41
N ASP A 100 39.36 -31.38 37.35
CA ASP A 100 38.85 -30.95 38.65
C ASP A 100 37.95 -29.70 38.54
N ASP A 101 38.26 -28.79 37.62
CA ASP A 101 37.45 -27.61 37.34
C ASP A 101 36.11 -27.98 36.69
N LEU A 102 36.12 -28.98 35.80
CA LEU A 102 34.90 -29.52 35.20
C LEU A 102 34.02 -30.24 36.23
N MET A 103 34.61 -30.98 37.16
CA MET A 103 33.87 -31.64 38.26
C MET A 103 33.24 -30.62 39.21
N ASN A 104 33.97 -29.55 39.56
CA ASN A 104 33.41 -28.46 40.36
C ASN A 104 32.28 -27.72 39.64
N TYR A 105 32.38 -27.53 38.33
CA TYR A 105 31.31 -26.95 37.52
C TYR A 105 30.07 -27.85 37.50
N LEU A 106 30.22 -29.16 37.28
CA LEU A 106 29.12 -30.12 37.35
C LEU A 106 28.47 -30.17 38.74
N GLN A 107 29.27 -30.10 39.79
CA GLN A 107 28.76 -30.10 41.16
C GLN A 107 28.05 -28.78 41.53
N GLN A 108 28.50 -27.64 41.00
CA GLN A 108 27.79 -26.35 41.09
C GLN A 108 26.48 -26.37 40.32
N LEU A 109 26.46 -27.03 39.16
CA LEU A 109 25.26 -27.27 38.38
C LEU A 109 24.25 -28.10 39.19
N GLU A 110 24.66 -29.26 39.70
CA GLU A 110 23.78 -30.15 40.48
C GLU A 110 23.24 -29.52 41.78
N SER A 111 24.00 -28.62 42.40
CA SER A 111 23.61 -27.91 43.63
C SER A 111 22.66 -26.74 43.38
N SER A 112 22.46 -26.34 42.12
CA SER A 112 21.58 -25.26 41.70
C SER A 112 20.23 -25.85 41.24
N PRO A 113 19.13 -25.69 42.00
CA PRO A 113 17.82 -26.21 41.59
C PRO A 113 17.22 -25.50 40.37
N ASP A 114 17.85 -24.42 39.90
CA ASP A 114 17.44 -23.64 38.72
C ASP A 114 17.96 -24.18 37.38
N LEU A 115 18.60 -25.36 37.36
CA LEU A 115 18.86 -26.06 36.11
C LEU A 115 17.61 -26.73 35.55
N SER A 116 16.68 -25.89 35.16
CA SER A 116 15.88 -26.21 34.00
C SER A 116 16.83 -26.31 32.81
N LEU A 117 17.29 -27.53 32.51
CA LEU A 117 17.87 -27.92 31.22
C LEU A 117 16.88 -27.71 30.04
N ALA A 118 15.76 -27.01 30.26
CA ALA A 118 15.11 -26.24 29.21
C ALA A 118 16.06 -25.10 28.80
N ALA A 119 16.97 -25.40 27.87
CA ALA A 119 17.62 -24.39 27.05
C ALA A 119 16.62 -23.26 26.76
N ASP A 120 16.98 -22.04 27.17
CA ASP A 120 16.21 -20.78 27.15
C ASP A 120 15.46 -20.53 25.84
N THR A 121 14.41 -21.30 25.58
CA THR A 121 13.46 -21.12 24.49
C THR A 121 12.27 -20.33 25.02
N GLY A 122 12.56 -19.29 25.81
CA GLY A 122 11.57 -18.35 26.26
C GLY A 122 11.17 -17.43 25.11
N TYR A 123 9.88 -17.20 24.91
CA TYR A 123 9.44 -16.17 23.98
C TYR A 123 9.34 -14.83 24.71
N GLN A 124 9.59 -13.74 24.00
CA GLN A 124 9.35 -12.39 24.49
C GLN A 124 8.34 -11.72 23.57
N LEU A 125 7.29 -11.16 24.16
CA LEU A 125 6.38 -10.28 23.44
C LEU A 125 7.00 -8.88 23.45
N CYS A 126 7.39 -8.43 22.27
CA CYS A 126 7.93 -7.10 22.04
C CYS A 126 6.84 -6.20 21.47
N MET A 127 6.70 -5.01 22.05
CA MET A 127 5.75 -3.98 21.63
C MET A 127 6.46 -2.64 21.55
N ILE A 128 6.01 -1.77 20.64
CA ILE A 128 6.48 -0.39 20.57
C ILE A 128 5.47 0.47 21.32
N ASP A 129 5.94 1.22 22.31
CA ASP A 129 5.10 2.16 23.03
C ASP A 129 4.88 3.47 22.25
N GLN A 130 4.03 4.35 22.77
CA GLN A 130 3.73 5.64 22.14
C GLN A 130 4.97 6.57 22.07
N SER A 131 6.01 6.30 22.85
CA SER A 131 7.27 7.03 22.84
C SER A 131 8.29 6.47 21.84
N GLY A 132 7.94 5.38 21.13
CA GLY A 132 8.81 4.71 20.17
C GLY A 132 9.83 3.76 20.82
N GLN A 133 9.70 3.49 22.13
CA GLN A 133 10.59 2.58 22.84
C GLN A 133 10.05 1.14 22.78
N ILE A 134 10.97 0.17 22.70
CA ILE A 134 10.62 -1.25 22.69
C ILE A 134 10.43 -1.71 24.14
N GLN A 135 9.25 -2.22 24.45
CA GLN A 135 8.94 -2.89 25.71
C GLN A 135 8.84 -4.40 25.44
N SER A 136 9.76 -5.17 26.03
CA SER A 136 9.73 -6.63 25.99
C SER A 136 9.11 -7.18 27.29
N ARG A 137 8.21 -8.15 27.15
CA ARG A 137 7.65 -8.91 28.28
C ARG A 137 7.88 -10.40 28.07
N PRO A 138 8.33 -11.15 29.09
CA PRO A 138 8.48 -12.59 28.97
C PRO A 138 7.12 -13.23 28.71
N CYS A 139 7.06 -14.11 27.71
CA CYS A 139 5.87 -14.85 27.30
C CYS A 139 6.18 -16.35 27.43
N PRO A 140 5.48 -17.09 28.32
CA PRO A 140 5.69 -18.53 28.45
C PRO A 140 5.23 -19.23 27.17
N ALA A 141 5.87 -20.36 26.84
CA ALA A 141 5.59 -21.10 25.60
C ALA A 141 4.12 -21.51 25.44
N GLU A 142 3.40 -21.74 26.54
CA GLU A 142 1.98 -22.07 26.55
C GLU A 142 1.08 -20.93 26.05
N GLN A 143 1.49 -19.66 26.23
CA GLN A 143 0.71 -18.49 25.82
C GLN A 143 1.02 -18.03 24.39
N VAL A 144 2.08 -18.55 23.77
CA VAL A 144 2.51 -18.21 22.40
C VAL A 144 1.40 -18.39 21.35
N PRO A 145 0.62 -19.49 21.34
CA PRO A 145 -0.47 -19.64 20.38
C PRO A 145 -1.58 -18.61 20.56
N ALA A 146 -1.93 -18.25 21.80
CA ALA A 146 -2.94 -17.25 22.07
C ALA A 146 -2.48 -15.85 21.64
N VAL A 147 -1.23 -15.51 21.94
CA VAL A 147 -0.62 -14.22 21.58
C VAL A 147 -0.44 -14.11 20.06
N SER A 148 -0.03 -15.19 19.38
CA SER A 148 0.14 -15.18 17.91
C SER A 148 -1.18 -14.96 17.18
N VAL A 149 -2.28 -15.56 17.66
CA VAL A 149 -3.63 -15.30 17.13
C VAL A 149 -4.03 -13.83 17.36
N ALA A 150 -3.78 -13.28 18.54
CA ALA A 150 -4.09 -11.89 18.84
C ALA A 150 -3.27 -10.90 17.98
N ILE A 151 -2.01 -11.23 17.67
CA ILE A 151 -1.16 -10.48 16.73
C ILE A 151 -1.70 -10.60 15.30
N ALA A 152 -2.07 -11.79 14.86
CA ALA A 152 -2.63 -12.01 13.53
C ALA A 152 -3.93 -11.20 13.32
N ARG A 153 -4.81 -11.16 14.32
CA ARG A 153 -6.02 -10.32 14.30
C ARG A 153 -5.69 -8.83 14.19
N TYR A 154 -4.69 -8.37 14.92
CA TYR A 154 -4.23 -6.99 14.81
C TYR A 154 -3.77 -6.67 13.37
N GLN A 155 -3.00 -7.56 12.76
CA GLN A 155 -2.57 -7.40 11.36
C GLN A 155 -3.75 -7.38 10.39
N GLN A 156 -4.74 -8.25 10.58
CA GLN A 156 -5.97 -8.27 9.77
C GLN A 156 -6.73 -6.94 9.87
N ILE A 157 -6.94 -6.43 11.08
CA ILE A 157 -7.60 -5.13 11.28
C ILE A 157 -6.82 -4.03 10.57
N HIS A 158 -5.50 -4.00 10.71
CA HIS A 158 -4.66 -2.99 10.07
C HIS A 158 -4.80 -3.04 8.54
N GLN A 159 -4.82 -4.24 7.94
CA GLN A 159 -5.05 -4.42 6.51
C GLN A 159 -6.43 -3.87 6.08
N VAL A 160 -7.50 -4.23 6.80
CA VAL A 160 -8.86 -3.78 6.49
C VAL A 160 -9.01 -2.26 6.66
N VAL A 161 -8.42 -1.68 7.71
CA VAL A 161 -8.40 -0.23 7.94
C VAL A 161 -7.63 0.50 6.85
N THR A 162 -6.47 -0.01 6.45
CA THR A 162 -5.68 0.57 5.34
C THR A 162 -6.49 0.57 4.05
N ARG A 163 -7.16 -0.54 3.74
CA ARG A 163 -8.02 -0.64 2.56
C ARG A 163 -9.20 0.34 2.61
N LYS A 164 -9.83 0.50 3.77
CA LYS A 164 -10.89 1.50 3.99
C LYS A 164 -10.39 2.91 3.69
N GLN A 165 -9.24 3.29 4.25
CA GLN A 165 -8.66 4.62 4.04
C GLN A 165 -8.34 4.89 2.56
N GLN A 166 -7.84 3.89 1.83
CA GLN A 166 -7.59 4.01 0.38
C GLN A 166 -8.89 4.30 -0.39
N LEU A 167 -9.97 3.57 -0.09
CA LEU A 167 -11.27 3.81 -0.73
C LEU A 167 -11.84 5.19 -0.39
N GLU A 168 -11.71 5.63 0.86
CA GLU A 168 -12.13 6.97 1.29
C GLU A 168 -11.36 8.07 0.55
N GLN A 169 -10.04 7.91 0.41
CA GLN A 169 -9.21 8.85 -0.36
C GLN A 169 -9.58 8.87 -1.85
N GLN A 170 -9.88 7.72 -2.43
CA GLN A 170 -10.34 7.65 -3.83
C GLN A 170 -11.67 8.37 -4.02
N LEU A 171 -12.65 8.15 -3.13
CA LEU A 171 -13.92 8.86 -3.17
C LEU A 171 -13.75 10.38 -2.96
N ALA A 172 -12.89 10.79 -2.04
CA ALA A 172 -12.60 12.21 -1.82
C ALA A 172 -12.04 12.88 -3.08
N ARG A 173 -11.09 12.23 -3.77
CA ARG A 173 -10.53 12.72 -5.04
C ARG A 173 -11.57 12.79 -6.15
N LEU A 174 -12.47 11.81 -6.24
CA LEU A 174 -13.56 11.83 -7.22
C LEU A 174 -14.54 12.98 -6.96
N ILE A 175 -14.89 13.23 -5.70
CA ILE A 175 -15.73 14.35 -5.32
C ILE A 175 -15.06 15.67 -5.73
N GLU A 176 -13.79 15.85 -5.39
CA GLU A 176 -13.02 17.03 -5.74
C GLU A 176 -12.99 17.28 -7.25
N ALA A 177 -12.70 16.24 -8.05
CA ALA A 177 -12.69 16.34 -9.51
C ALA A 177 -14.08 16.70 -10.08
N LEU A 178 -15.16 16.10 -9.58
CA LEU A 178 -16.51 16.42 -10.01
C LEU A 178 -16.94 17.83 -9.60
N THR A 179 -16.52 18.31 -8.43
CA THR A 179 -16.78 19.69 -8.01
C THR A 179 -16.03 20.70 -8.88
N GLN A 180 -14.76 20.44 -9.22
CA GLN A 180 -13.99 21.30 -10.12
C GLN A 180 -14.62 21.38 -11.51
N LEU A 181 -15.10 20.24 -12.05
CA LEU A 181 -15.83 20.22 -13.33
C LEU A 181 -17.15 20.99 -13.27
N LYS A 182 -17.83 20.99 -12.12
CA LYS A 182 -19.08 21.74 -11.92
C LYS A 182 -18.84 23.25 -11.82
N GLU A 183 -17.73 23.67 -11.21
CA GLU A 183 -17.42 25.08 -10.94
C GLU A 183 -16.75 25.80 -12.11
N GLN A 184 -16.38 25.09 -13.18
CA GLN A 184 -15.71 25.68 -14.32
C GLN A 184 -16.61 26.72 -15.02
N PRO A 185 -16.25 28.02 -15.00
CA PRO A 185 -17.10 29.07 -15.56
C PRO A 185 -17.17 28.94 -17.08
N ARG A 186 -18.38 29.15 -17.61
CA ARG A 186 -18.64 29.28 -19.05
C ARG A 186 -17.95 30.50 -19.65
#